data_AF-A0A2W6S3A5-F1
#
_entry.id   AF-A0A2W6S3A5-F1
#
_cell.length_a   1.000
_cell.length_b   1.000
_cell.length_c   1.000
_cell.angle_alpha   90.00
_cell.angle_beta   90.00
_cell.angle_gamma   90.00
#
_symmetry.space_group_name_H-M   'P 1'
#
loop_
_entity.id
_entity.type
_entity.pdbx_description
1 polymer ?
#
loop_
_entity_poly.entity_id
_entity_poly.type
_entity_poly.pdbx_seq_one_letter_code
_entity_poly.pdbx_strand_id
1 'polypeptide(L)'
;MIQAIRKCLKAAGYVDLATPFKIAGVEFAFTGAMRGSDGRALDLVLLVDTTTGDFGDRDGARVRQRVEALSRALDVTGSHYVVTVILAGAVLAEGIEALSETCRVLQAEGISLDANGEPVDAAAREQLNDRIRVLLPLSLPESPAEGPDSGPAMEQLVKALPKDLDQSLLDAVIVASGSGEQAVTDAVARAIDKALQADLAGKQP
;
A
#
# COMPACT_ATOMS: atom_id res chain seq x y z
N MET A 1 -1.00 -5.35 -23.17
CA MET A 1 -1.69 -5.10 -21.88
C MET A 1 -1.47 -6.21 -20.87
N ILE A 2 -1.84 -7.46 -21.19
CA ILE A 2 -1.72 -8.59 -20.26
C ILE A 2 -0.30 -8.76 -19.68
N GLN A 3 0.74 -8.65 -20.52
CA GLN A 3 2.12 -8.78 -20.05
C GLN A 3 2.51 -7.70 -19.04
N ALA A 4 2.08 -6.45 -19.25
CA ALA A 4 2.28 -5.34 -18.32
C ALA A 4 1.67 -5.66 -16.94
N ILE A 5 0.41 -6.12 -16.95
CA ILE A 5 -0.33 -6.49 -15.74
C ILE A 5 0.37 -7.66 -15.03
N ARG A 6 0.74 -8.72 -15.76
CA ARG A 6 1.47 -9.88 -15.20
C ARG A 6 2.77 -9.45 -14.55
N LYS A 7 3.52 -8.53 -15.16
CA LYS A 7 4.77 -8.04 -14.60
C LYS A 7 4.55 -7.25 -13.31
N CYS A 8 3.55 -6.36 -13.27
CA CYS A 8 3.20 -5.65 -12.05
C CYS A 8 2.76 -6.60 -10.93
N LEU A 9 1.94 -7.61 -11.25
CA LEU A 9 1.50 -8.60 -10.27
C LEU A 9 2.66 -9.51 -9.81
N LYS A 10 3.58 -9.90 -10.69
CA LYS A 10 4.79 -10.64 -10.26
C LYS A 10 5.63 -9.85 -9.27
N ALA A 11 5.84 -8.56 -9.53
CA ALA A 11 6.54 -7.68 -8.61
C ALA A 11 5.80 -7.54 -7.26
N ALA A 12 4.48 -7.72 -7.26
CA ALA A 12 3.63 -7.72 -6.07
C ALA A 12 3.54 -9.08 -5.34
N GLY A 13 4.29 -10.10 -5.77
CA GLY A 13 4.28 -11.43 -5.13
C GLY A 13 3.24 -12.41 -5.68
N TYR A 14 2.75 -12.20 -6.91
CA TYR A 14 1.88 -13.18 -7.56
C TYR A 14 2.67 -14.13 -8.45
N VAL A 15 2.28 -15.40 -8.45
CA VAL A 15 2.88 -16.47 -9.25
C VAL A 15 1.93 -16.84 -10.38
N ASP A 16 2.46 -17.06 -11.59
CA ASP A 16 1.65 -17.54 -12.71
C ASP A 16 1.12 -18.96 -12.43
N LEU A 17 -0.15 -19.17 -12.73
CA LEU A 17 -0.75 -20.48 -12.85
C LEU A 17 -0.73 -20.91 -14.33
N ALA A 18 -0.31 -22.14 -14.59
CA ALA A 18 -0.38 -22.69 -15.94
C ALA A 18 -1.84 -22.72 -16.42
N THR A 19 -2.11 -22.19 -17.60
CA THR A 19 -3.42 -22.25 -18.25
C THR A 19 -3.37 -23.24 -19.43
N PRO A 20 -4.36 -24.15 -19.57
CA PRO A 20 -5.51 -24.34 -18.69
C PRO A 20 -5.13 -24.99 -17.34
N PHE A 21 -5.90 -24.68 -16.29
CA PHE A 21 -5.79 -25.33 -14.98
C PHE A 21 -7.06 -26.11 -14.63
N LYS A 22 -6.95 -27.05 -13.68
CA LYS A 22 -8.07 -27.93 -13.27
C LYS A 22 -8.59 -27.60 -11.88
N ILE A 23 -9.91 -27.48 -11.75
CA ILE A 23 -10.61 -27.41 -10.46
C ILE A 23 -11.79 -28.38 -10.52
N ALA A 24 -11.95 -29.22 -9.49
CA ALA A 24 -12.99 -30.27 -9.46
C ALA A 24 -13.02 -31.18 -10.71
N GLY A 25 -11.88 -31.38 -11.37
CA GLY A 25 -11.78 -32.17 -12.61
C GLY A 25 -12.20 -31.43 -13.89
N VAL A 26 -12.64 -30.16 -13.80
CA VAL A 26 -13.01 -29.31 -14.93
C VAL A 26 -11.81 -28.45 -15.33
N GLU A 27 -11.54 -28.35 -16.64
CA GLU A 27 -10.48 -27.50 -17.19
C GLU A 27 -10.98 -26.08 -17.45
N PHE A 28 -10.21 -25.09 -16.98
CA PHE A 28 -10.50 -23.67 -17.16
C PHE A 28 -9.35 -22.99 -17.91
N ALA A 29 -9.70 -22.25 -18.96
CA ALA A 29 -8.77 -21.49 -19.78
C ALA A 29 -9.11 -19.99 -19.77
N PHE A 30 -8.09 -19.19 -19.46
CA PHE A 30 -8.09 -17.72 -19.45
C PHE A 30 -6.81 -17.22 -20.12
N THR A 31 -6.77 -15.96 -20.56
CA THR A 31 -5.54 -15.39 -21.14
C THR A 31 -4.35 -15.47 -20.18
N GLY A 32 -4.63 -15.36 -18.88
CA GLY A 32 -3.68 -15.66 -17.82
C GLY A 32 -4.39 -15.93 -16.52
N ALA A 33 -3.72 -16.65 -15.63
CA ALA A 33 -4.16 -16.84 -14.25
C ALA A 33 -2.96 -16.71 -13.33
N MET A 34 -3.15 -16.08 -12.19
CA MET A 34 -2.10 -15.85 -11.21
C MET A 34 -2.65 -16.07 -9.80
N ARG A 35 -1.80 -16.54 -8.89
CA ARG A 35 -2.13 -16.75 -7.49
C ARG A 35 -1.24 -15.89 -6.61
N GLY A 36 -1.80 -15.25 -5.59
CA GLY A 36 -0.99 -14.55 -4.60
C GLY A 36 -0.15 -15.52 -3.76
N SER A 37 1.01 -15.07 -3.30
CA SER A 37 1.82 -15.77 -2.29
C SER A 37 1.63 -15.15 -0.90
N ASP A 38 2.10 -15.86 0.12
CA ASP A 38 2.21 -15.35 1.50
C ASP A 38 0.90 -14.78 2.06
N GLY A 39 0.88 -13.51 2.48
CA GLY A 39 -0.29 -12.83 3.02
C GLY A 39 -1.45 -12.67 2.02
N ARG A 40 -1.26 -13.06 0.76
CA ARG A 40 -2.26 -13.08 -0.32
C ARG A 40 -2.48 -14.48 -0.88
N ALA A 41 -2.18 -15.54 -0.12
CA ALA A 41 -2.28 -16.93 -0.58
C ALA A 41 -3.69 -17.36 -1.05
N LEU A 42 -4.72 -16.59 -0.68
CA LEU A 42 -6.11 -16.77 -1.08
C LEU A 42 -6.52 -15.95 -2.32
N ASP A 43 -5.65 -15.11 -2.86
CA ASP A 43 -5.98 -14.32 -4.06
C ASP A 43 -5.81 -15.19 -5.31
N LEU A 44 -6.89 -15.35 -6.08
CA LEU A 44 -6.88 -15.94 -7.42
C LEU A 44 -7.22 -14.84 -8.43
N VAL A 45 -6.23 -14.43 -9.23
CA VAL A 45 -6.37 -13.39 -10.23
C VAL A 45 -6.49 -14.01 -11.61
N LEU A 46 -7.56 -13.68 -12.33
CA LEU A 46 -7.83 -14.11 -13.69
C LEU A 46 -7.65 -12.93 -14.63
N LEU A 47 -6.90 -13.13 -15.70
CA LEU A 47 -6.62 -12.12 -16.71
C LEU A 47 -7.39 -12.46 -17.98
N VAL A 48 -8.17 -11.49 -18.46
CA VAL A 48 -9.01 -11.61 -19.66
C VAL A 48 -8.63 -10.48 -20.60
N ASP A 49 -8.11 -10.81 -21.79
CA ASP A 49 -7.80 -9.85 -22.83
C ASP A 49 -9.02 -9.61 -23.72
N THR A 50 -9.69 -8.49 -23.50
CA THR A 50 -10.94 -8.18 -24.19
C THR A 50 -10.72 -7.65 -25.60
N THR A 51 -9.47 -7.42 -26.01
CA THR A 51 -9.12 -6.90 -27.35
C THR A 51 -8.63 -8.02 -28.27
N THR A 52 -7.64 -8.78 -27.80
CA THR A 52 -6.94 -9.83 -28.57
C THR A 52 -7.02 -11.20 -27.95
N GLY A 53 -7.73 -11.36 -26.83
CA GLY A 53 -7.83 -12.64 -26.13
C GLY A 53 -8.54 -13.70 -26.94
N ASP A 54 -7.95 -14.89 -26.90
CA ASP A 54 -8.57 -16.12 -27.38
C ASP A 54 -9.55 -16.65 -26.31
N PHE A 55 -10.21 -17.80 -26.52
CA PHE A 55 -11.16 -18.38 -25.55
C PHE A 55 -12.50 -17.65 -25.37
N GLY A 56 -12.81 -16.67 -26.22
CA GLY A 56 -14.06 -15.90 -26.13
C GLY A 56 -13.98 -14.74 -25.14
N ASP A 57 -12.78 -14.24 -24.86
CA ASP A 57 -12.52 -13.11 -23.97
C ASP A 57 -13.12 -11.79 -24.47
N ARG A 58 -13.52 -11.75 -25.74
CA ARG A 58 -14.17 -10.61 -26.42
C ARG A 58 -15.69 -10.56 -26.22
N ASP A 59 -16.27 -11.58 -25.57
CA ASP A 59 -17.70 -11.71 -25.31
C ASP A 59 -17.94 -11.79 -23.80
N GLY A 60 -18.55 -10.74 -23.24
CA GLY A 60 -18.78 -10.64 -21.80
C GLY A 60 -19.68 -11.74 -21.25
N ALA A 61 -20.62 -12.27 -22.03
CA ALA A 61 -21.45 -13.39 -21.59
C ALA A 61 -20.63 -14.69 -21.47
N ARG A 62 -19.70 -14.93 -22.39
CA ARG A 62 -18.78 -16.09 -22.34
C ARG A 62 -17.76 -15.98 -21.23
N VAL A 63 -17.21 -14.78 -21.00
CA VAL A 63 -16.33 -14.51 -19.85
C VAL A 63 -17.10 -14.77 -18.55
N ARG A 64 -18.31 -14.22 -18.43
CA ARG A 64 -19.20 -14.42 -17.28
C ARG A 64 -19.45 -15.90 -17.01
N GLN A 65 -19.90 -16.65 -18.00
CA GLN A 65 -20.22 -18.08 -17.85
C GLN A 65 -19.00 -18.88 -17.37
N ARG A 66 -17.80 -18.58 -17.89
CA ARG A 66 -16.56 -19.26 -17.45
C ARG A 66 -16.20 -18.95 -16.01
N VAL A 67 -16.31 -17.68 -15.60
CA VAL A 67 -16.02 -17.27 -14.22
C VAL A 67 -17.06 -17.87 -13.26
N GLU A 68 -18.36 -17.85 -13.61
CA GLU A 68 -19.40 -18.49 -12.79
C GLU A 68 -19.18 -20.00 -12.65
N ALA A 69 -18.81 -20.68 -13.74
CA ALA A 69 -18.49 -22.11 -13.71
C ALA A 69 -17.27 -22.39 -12.82
N LEU A 70 -16.25 -21.51 -12.86
CA LEU A 70 -15.09 -21.59 -11.99
C LEU A 70 -15.45 -21.39 -10.52
N SER A 71 -16.24 -20.36 -10.20
CA SER A 71 -16.70 -20.10 -8.83
C SER A 71 -17.47 -21.29 -8.28
N ARG A 72 -18.38 -21.89 -9.08
CA ARG A 72 -19.08 -23.13 -8.68
C ARG A 72 -18.13 -24.30 -8.43
N ALA A 73 -17.11 -24.47 -9.27
CA ALA A 73 -16.11 -25.51 -9.07
C ALA A 73 -15.30 -25.29 -7.79
N LEU A 74 -14.96 -24.03 -7.48
CA LEU A 74 -14.30 -23.64 -6.23
C LEU A 74 -15.17 -23.94 -5.02
N ASP A 75 -16.46 -23.59 -5.07
CA ASP A 75 -17.44 -23.86 -4.02
C ASP A 75 -17.56 -25.37 -3.73
N VAL A 76 -17.64 -26.20 -4.78
CA VAL A 76 -17.69 -27.67 -4.65
C VAL A 76 -16.44 -28.23 -3.96
N THR A 77 -15.27 -27.65 -4.24
CA THR A 77 -14.02 -28.05 -3.58
C THR A 77 -13.85 -27.48 -2.16
N GLY A 78 -14.77 -26.63 -1.69
CA GLY A 78 -14.64 -25.92 -0.42
C GLY A 78 -13.48 -24.91 -0.42
N SER A 79 -13.11 -24.40 -1.58
CA SER A 79 -11.99 -23.46 -1.70
C SER A 79 -12.36 -22.08 -1.17
N HIS A 80 -11.40 -21.40 -0.54
CA HIS A 80 -11.58 -20.06 0.05
C HIS A 80 -10.90 -18.98 -0.80
N TYR A 81 -10.63 -19.27 -2.08
CA TYR A 81 -10.00 -18.29 -2.97
C TYR A 81 -10.92 -17.09 -3.21
N VAL A 82 -10.38 -15.89 -3.04
CA VAL A 82 -10.98 -14.64 -3.47
C VAL A 82 -10.66 -14.44 -4.94
N VAL A 83 -11.67 -14.59 -5.79
CA VAL A 83 -11.51 -14.43 -7.24
C VAL A 83 -11.53 -12.95 -7.62
N THR A 84 -10.49 -12.50 -8.30
CA THR A 84 -10.43 -11.18 -8.95
C THR A 84 -10.24 -11.36 -10.46
N VAL A 85 -11.13 -10.77 -11.25
CA VAL A 85 -11.06 -10.77 -12.71
C VAL A 85 -10.55 -9.41 -13.18
N ILE A 86 -9.47 -9.39 -13.95
CA ILE A 86 -8.96 -8.19 -14.60
C ILE A 86 -9.32 -8.26 -16.09
N LEU A 87 -10.19 -7.35 -16.51
CA LEU A 87 -10.56 -7.15 -17.91
C LEU A 87 -9.58 -6.15 -18.51
N ALA A 88 -8.71 -6.64 -19.38
CA ALA A 88 -7.61 -5.88 -19.97
C ALA A 88 -7.91 -5.59 -21.44
N GLY A 89 -8.06 -4.31 -21.81
CA GLY A 89 -8.36 -3.91 -23.18
C GLY A 89 -9.62 -3.07 -23.30
N ALA A 90 -10.46 -3.38 -24.29
CA ALA A 90 -11.73 -2.68 -24.52
C ALA A 90 -12.78 -2.98 -23.44
N VAL A 91 -13.65 -2.00 -23.13
CA VAL A 91 -14.84 -2.23 -22.30
C VAL A 91 -15.76 -3.23 -22.98
N LEU A 92 -16.17 -4.25 -22.23
CA LEU A 92 -17.24 -5.15 -22.63
C LEU A 92 -18.59 -4.55 -22.17
N ALA A 93 -19.48 -4.29 -23.12
CA ALA A 93 -20.72 -3.56 -22.88
C ALA A 93 -21.81 -4.39 -22.16
N GLU A 94 -21.75 -5.72 -22.21
CA GLU A 94 -22.80 -6.61 -21.67
C GLU A 94 -22.20 -7.74 -20.82
N GLY A 95 -22.92 -8.16 -19.77
CA GLY A 95 -22.60 -9.36 -18.98
C GLY A 95 -21.57 -9.18 -17.86
N ILE A 96 -20.84 -8.06 -17.82
CA ILE A 96 -19.82 -7.80 -16.79
C ILE A 96 -20.41 -7.31 -15.46
N GLU A 97 -21.53 -6.58 -15.48
CA GLU A 97 -22.16 -6.08 -14.26
C GLU A 97 -22.50 -7.23 -13.28
N ALA A 98 -23.00 -8.34 -13.81
CA ALA A 98 -23.30 -9.54 -13.03
C ALA A 98 -22.05 -10.27 -12.49
N LEU A 99 -20.87 -10.09 -13.11
CA LEU A 99 -19.63 -10.65 -12.55
C LEU A 99 -19.29 -10.01 -11.20
N SER A 100 -19.60 -8.72 -11.05
CA SER A 100 -19.35 -7.97 -9.81
C SER A 100 -20.16 -8.49 -8.61
N GLU A 101 -21.22 -9.27 -8.85
CA GLU A 101 -22.00 -9.91 -7.78
C GLU A 101 -21.27 -11.10 -7.15
N THR A 102 -20.35 -11.74 -7.89
CA THR A 102 -19.72 -13.01 -7.49
C THR A 102 -18.21 -12.92 -7.31
N CYS A 103 -17.57 -11.92 -7.93
CA CYS A 103 -16.13 -11.73 -7.86
C CYS A 103 -15.77 -10.24 -7.95
N ARG A 104 -14.52 -9.92 -7.63
CA ARG A 104 -14.01 -8.57 -7.81
C ARG A 104 -13.64 -8.36 -9.27
N VAL A 105 -14.19 -7.34 -9.92
CA VAL A 105 -13.86 -7.01 -11.31
C VAL A 105 -13.03 -5.73 -11.36
N LEU A 106 -11.90 -5.77 -12.05
CA LEU A 106 -11.04 -4.62 -12.32
C LEU A 106 -10.97 -4.39 -13.82
N GLN A 107 -11.19 -3.15 -14.26
CA GLN A 107 -11.03 -2.77 -15.67
C GLN A 107 -9.69 -2.07 -15.86
N ALA A 108 -8.85 -2.65 -16.71
CA ALA A 108 -7.54 -2.12 -17.08
C ALA A 108 -7.58 -1.72 -18.56
N GLU A 109 -8.00 -0.49 -18.80
CA GLU A 109 -8.17 0.10 -20.14
C GLU A 109 -7.46 1.45 -20.27
N GLY A 110 -7.30 1.91 -21.51
CA GLY A 110 -6.80 3.27 -21.80
C GLY A 110 -5.34 3.52 -21.44
N ILE A 111 -4.56 2.47 -21.13
CA ILE A 111 -3.15 2.60 -20.78
C ILE A 111 -2.32 2.57 -22.07
N SER A 112 -1.53 3.62 -22.29
CA SER A 112 -0.59 3.71 -23.40
C SER A 112 0.58 2.74 -23.19
N LEU A 113 0.74 1.79 -24.13
CA LEU A 113 1.80 0.79 -24.09
C LEU A 113 2.73 0.91 -25.30
N ASP A 114 4.00 0.57 -25.11
CA ASP A 114 5.01 0.49 -26.16
C ASP A 114 4.88 -0.80 -26.99
N ALA A 115 5.77 -0.97 -27.98
CA ALA A 115 5.80 -2.17 -28.83
C ALA A 115 6.09 -3.48 -28.06
N ASN A 116 6.66 -3.40 -26.85
CA ASN A 116 6.92 -4.54 -25.98
C ASN A 116 5.75 -4.82 -25.02
N GLY A 117 4.70 -4.01 -25.07
CA GLY A 117 3.55 -4.13 -24.17
C GLY A 117 3.81 -3.60 -22.77
N GLU A 118 4.80 -2.73 -22.57
CA GLU A 118 5.08 -2.01 -21.32
C GLU A 118 4.50 -0.60 -21.36
N PRO A 119 4.14 0.00 -20.21
CA PRO A 119 3.71 1.40 -20.17
C PRO A 119 4.77 2.35 -20.76
N VAL A 120 4.35 3.23 -21.67
CA VAL A 120 5.24 4.12 -22.46
C VAL A 120 6.02 5.12 -21.60
N ASP A 121 5.46 5.53 -20.47
CA ASP A 121 6.05 6.51 -19.55
C ASP A 121 5.61 6.24 -18.09
N ALA A 122 6.10 7.09 -17.18
CA ALA A 122 5.77 7.01 -15.76
C ALA A 122 4.28 7.24 -15.48
N ALA A 123 3.62 8.12 -16.24
CA ALA A 123 2.20 8.40 -16.09
C ALA A 123 1.34 7.19 -16.48
N ALA A 124 1.64 6.52 -17.59
CA ALA A 124 0.99 5.29 -18.01
C ALA A 124 1.23 4.14 -17.02
N ARG A 125 2.42 4.09 -16.39
CA ARG A 125 2.72 3.12 -15.33
C ARG A 125 1.86 3.39 -14.08
N GLU A 126 1.74 4.65 -13.67
CA GLU A 126 0.92 5.05 -12.53
C GLU A 126 -0.56 4.77 -12.80
N GLN A 127 -1.06 5.10 -13.99
CA GLN A 127 -2.42 4.73 -14.42
C GLN A 127 -2.66 3.23 -14.33
N LEU A 128 -1.74 2.40 -14.86
CA LEU A 128 -1.85 0.95 -14.74
C LEU A 128 -1.90 0.51 -13.27
N ASN A 129 -0.99 1.03 -12.45
CA ASN A 129 -0.94 0.71 -11.03
C ASN A 129 -2.22 1.10 -10.32
N ASP A 130 -2.79 2.27 -10.61
CA ASP A 130 -4.07 2.72 -10.05
C ASP A 130 -5.23 1.81 -10.43
N ARG A 131 -5.27 1.31 -11.68
CA ARG A 131 -6.31 0.36 -12.13
C ARG A 131 -6.27 -0.98 -11.40
N ILE A 132 -5.09 -1.42 -10.93
CA ILE A 132 -4.92 -2.69 -10.22
C ILE A 132 -4.50 -2.51 -8.75
N ARG A 133 -4.61 -1.30 -8.21
CA ARG A 133 -4.00 -0.89 -6.93
C ARG A 133 -4.37 -1.76 -5.76
N VAL A 134 -5.58 -2.31 -5.79
CA VAL A 134 -6.10 -3.18 -4.74
C VAL A 134 -5.35 -4.51 -4.62
N LEU A 135 -4.70 -4.95 -5.71
CA LEU A 135 -3.87 -6.14 -5.75
C LEU A 135 -2.41 -5.83 -5.41
N LEU A 136 -2.01 -4.56 -5.42
CA LEU A 136 -0.64 -4.15 -5.16
C LEU A 136 -0.41 -3.93 -3.65
N PRO A 137 0.84 -4.10 -3.16
CA PRO A 137 1.19 -3.74 -1.80
C PRO A 137 0.89 -2.27 -1.55
N LEU A 138 0.39 -1.95 -0.35
CA LEU A 138 0.26 -0.57 0.07
C LEU A 138 1.66 -0.01 0.31
N SER A 139 2.21 0.69 -0.68
CA SER A 139 3.36 1.54 -0.47
C SER A 139 2.91 2.72 0.38
N LEU A 140 3.34 2.75 1.65
CA LEU A 140 3.25 3.98 2.42
C LEU A 140 4.15 5.01 1.73
N PRO A 141 3.70 6.25 1.52
CA PRO A 141 4.61 7.30 1.09
C PRO A 141 5.78 7.30 2.08
N GLU A 142 7.01 7.37 1.56
CA GLU A 142 8.18 7.60 2.39
C GLU A 142 7.85 8.80 3.27
N SER A 143 7.86 8.61 4.59
CA SER A 143 7.72 9.75 5.51
C SER A 143 8.71 10.81 5.00
N PRO A 144 8.27 12.07 4.84
CA PRO A 144 9.13 13.10 4.30
C PRO A 144 10.44 13.01 5.04
N ALA A 145 11.51 12.73 4.29
CA ALA A 145 12.83 12.50 4.85
C ALA A 145 13.06 13.60 5.89
N GLU A 146 13.32 13.18 7.12
CA GLU A 146 13.78 14.04 8.18
C GLU A 146 14.80 15.00 7.56
N GLY A 147 14.42 16.27 7.41
CA GLY A 147 15.31 17.27 6.83
C GLY A 147 16.61 17.31 7.65
N PRO A 148 17.67 17.99 7.17
CA PRO A 148 18.92 18.12 7.92
C PRO A 148 18.77 18.75 9.33
N ASP A 149 17.56 19.19 9.69
CA ASP A 149 17.18 19.71 11.01
C ASP A 149 16.29 18.79 11.86
N SER A 150 15.91 17.61 11.36
CA SER A 150 15.14 16.63 12.14
C SER A 150 16.07 15.81 13.04
N GLY A 151 16.48 16.43 14.15
CA GLY A 151 16.89 15.67 15.32
C GLY A 151 15.66 15.07 16.02
N PRO A 152 15.83 14.15 16.99
CA PRO A 152 14.76 13.71 17.87
C PRO A 152 13.97 14.91 18.41
N ALA A 153 12.67 14.74 18.65
CA ALA A 153 11.75 15.84 19.01
C ALA A 153 12.27 16.79 20.09
N MET A 154 13.07 16.27 21.03
CA MET A 154 13.73 17.06 22.07
C MET A 154 14.78 18.04 21.51
N GLU A 155 15.59 17.64 20.54
CA GLU A 155 16.59 18.51 19.89
C GLU A 155 15.92 19.63 19.09
N GLN A 156 14.78 19.35 18.46
CA GLN A 156 13.99 20.38 17.76
C GLN A 156 13.39 21.38 18.76
N LEU A 157 12.89 20.87 19.89
CA LEU A 157 12.33 21.70 20.95
C LEU A 157 13.41 22.61 21.57
N VAL A 158 14.61 22.08 21.81
CA VAL A 158 15.78 22.84 22.27
C VAL A 158 16.22 23.89 21.24
N LYS A 159 16.24 23.57 19.94
CA LYS A 159 16.56 24.53 18.86
C LYS A 159 15.52 25.65 18.73
N ALA A 160 14.25 25.39 19.06
CA ALA A 160 13.18 26.38 19.02
C ALA A 160 13.19 27.34 20.22
N LEU A 161 13.98 27.06 21.25
CA LEU A 161 14.09 27.93 22.42
C LEU A 161 14.99 29.15 22.13
N PRO A 162 14.72 30.29 22.78
CA PRO A 162 15.58 31.47 22.70
C PRO A 162 17.03 31.17 23.13
N LYS A 163 18.01 31.69 22.40
CA LYS A 163 19.45 31.43 22.67
C LYS A 163 19.98 32.11 23.94
N ASP A 164 19.22 33.05 24.48
CA ASP A 164 19.47 33.78 25.72
C ASP A 164 18.94 33.06 26.97
N LEU A 165 18.41 31.84 26.81
CA LEU A 165 17.94 31.04 27.93
C LEU A 165 19.12 30.46 28.74
N ASP A 166 18.97 30.44 30.07
CA ASP A 166 19.92 29.82 30.99
C ASP A 166 20.03 28.31 30.69
N GLN A 167 21.16 27.92 30.11
CA GLN A 167 21.44 26.55 29.71
C GLN A 167 21.46 25.59 30.93
N SER A 168 21.86 26.08 32.11
CA SER A 168 21.87 25.25 33.32
C SER A 168 20.46 24.95 33.81
N LEU A 169 19.51 25.87 33.63
CA LEU A 169 18.10 25.64 33.95
C LEU A 169 17.46 24.72 32.91
N LEU A 170 17.76 24.94 31.63
CA LEU A 170 17.24 24.13 30.53
C LEU A 170 17.64 22.65 30.67
N ASP A 171 18.92 22.37 30.90
CA ASP A 171 19.42 21.01 31.10
C ASP A 171 18.76 20.33 32.31
N ALA A 172 18.60 21.06 33.41
CA ALA A 172 17.95 20.55 34.62
C ALA A 172 16.48 20.18 34.38
N VAL A 173 15.74 20.99 33.61
CA VAL A 173 14.33 20.73 33.26
C VAL A 173 14.22 19.56 32.28
N ILE A 174 15.11 19.45 31.28
CA ILE A 174 15.13 18.33 30.34
C ILE A 174 15.36 17.01 31.08
N VAL A 175 16.35 16.95 31.97
CA VAL A 175 16.63 15.75 32.77
C VAL A 175 15.44 15.40 33.68
N ALA A 176 14.84 16.42 34.32
CA ALA A 176 13.69 16.22 35.20
C ALA A 176 12.43 15.76 34.46
N SER A 177 12.25 16.16 33.20
CA SER A 177 11.08 15.79 32.38
C SER A 177 10.92 14.27 32.22
N GLY A 178 12.04 13.52 32.19
CA GLY A 178 12.02 12.06 32.11
C GLY A 178 11.49 11.37 33.37
N SER A 179 11.38 12.10 34.49
CA SER A 179 10.91 11.59 35.79
C SER A 179 9.52 12.11 36.18
N GLY A 180 8.86 12.90 35.32
CA GLY A 180 7.49 13.37 35.51
C GLY A 180 7.37 14.77 36.16
N GLU A 181 6.12 15.22 36.31
CA GLU A 181 5.75 16.60 36.67
C GLU A 181 6.42 17.09 37.97
N GLN A 182 6.33 16.29 39.04
CA GLN A 182 6.89 16.68 40.34
C GLN A 182 8.40 16.91 40.29
N ALA A 183 9.13 16.10 39.50
CA ALA A 183 10.57 16.25 39.35
C ALA A 183 10.94 17.56 38.63
N VAL A 184 10.12 17.99 37.66
CA VAL A 184 10.29 19.26 36.95
C VAL A 184 10.04 20.43 37.90
N THR A 185 8.96 20.39 38.68
CA THR A 185 8.66 21.42 39.68
C THR A 185 9.80 21.59 40.69
N ASP A 186 10.33 20.48 41.21
CA ASP A 186 11.44 20.51 42.16
C ASP A 186 12.74 21.06 41.53
N ALA A 187 13.01 20.76 40.25
CA ALA A 187 14.18 21.26 39.54
C ALA A 187 14.11 22.78 39.33
N VAL A 188 12.94 23.30 38.96
CA VAL A 188 12.70 24.75 38.80
C VAL A 188 12.79 25.47 40.14
N ALA A 189 12.20 24.91 41.20
CA ALA A 189 12.25 25.48 42.54
C ALA A 189 13.70 25.65 43.03
N ARG A 190 14.55 24.62 42.86
CA ARG A 190 15.98 24.69 43.24
C ARG A 190 16.76 25.74 42.45
N ALA A 191 16.44 25.92 41.17
CA ALA A 191 17.10 26.94 40.35
C ALA A 191 16.72 28.36 40.81
N ILE A 192 15.46 28.59 41.15
CA ILE A 192 14.99 29.86 41.74
C ILE A 192 15.67 30.11 43.09
N ASP A 193 15.69 29.12 43.98
CA ASP A 193 16.32 29.25 45.31
C ASP A 193 17.81 29.59 45.20
N LYS A 194 18.51 28.95 44.25
CA LYS A 194 19.93 29.22 43.99
C LYS A 194 20.17 30.64 43.46
N ALA A 195 19.31 31.12 42.56
CA ALA A 195 19.39 32.49 42.05
C ALA A 195 19.11 33.53 43.15
N LEU A 196 18.13 33.26 44.01
CA LEU A 196 17.77 34.13 45.14
C LEU A 196 18.90 34.21 46.18
N GLN A 197 19.54 33.08 46.48
CA GLN A 197 20.69 33.03 47.40
C GLN A 197 21.93 33.74 46.83
N ALA A 198 22.16 33.66 45.51
CA ALA A 198 23.25 34.38 44.86
C ALA A 198 23.07 35.91 44.92
N ASP A 199 21.83 36.41 44.76
CA ASP A 199 21.51 37.84 44.90
C ASP A 199 21.65 38.34 46.35
N LEU A 200 21.29 37.51 47.33
CA LEU A 200 21.47 37.80 48.76
C LEU A 200 22.95 37.81 49.18
N ALA A 201 23.79 36.95 48.58
CA ALA A 201 25.23 36.91 48.84
C ALA A 201 26.01 38.06 48.17
N GLY A 202 25.49 38.64 47.09
CA GLY A 202 26.06 39.82 46.42
C GLY A 202 25.78 41.15 47.13
N LYS A 203 24.90 41.14 48.15
CA LYS A 203 24.51 42.30 48.97
C LYS A 203 25.12 42.20 50.39
N GLN A 204 26.43 42.16 50.48
CA GLN A 204 27.14 42.50 51.73
C GLN A 204 27.98 43.78 51.48
N PRO A 205 27.91 44.79 52.37
CA PRO A 205 28.53 46.10 52.17
C PRO A 205 30.07 46.05 52.18
#